data_AF-A0AAE7NWT4-F1
#
_entry.id   AF-A0AAE7NWT4-F1
#
_cell.length_a   1.000
_cell.length_b   1.000
_cell.length_c   1.000
_cell.angle_alpha   90.00
_cell.angle_beta   90.00
_cell.angle_gamma   90.00
#
_symmetry.space_group_name_H-M   'P 1'
#
loop_
_entity.id
_entity.type
_entity.pdbx_description
1 polymer ?
#
loop_
_entity_poly.entity_id
_entity_poly.type
_entity_poly.pdbx_seq_one_letter_code
_entity_poly.pdbx_strand_id
1 'polypeptide(L)'
;MSRVKNAILLVVSLLVVSLFGAGLPGSVPAEAQTYDPRYPVCIEVYTLDGSSIACSFMSMAQCAATASGQSAQCYANPYAMQNRQPGPGPSPPRRNR
;
A
#
# COMPACT_ATOMS: atom_id res chain seq x y z
N MET A 1 -34.86 -28.45 22.63
CA MET A 1 -33.43 -28.08 22.47
C MET A 1 -33.00 -27.71 21.05
N SER A 2 -33.63 -28.20 19.97
CA SER A 2 -33.10 -27.97 18.60
C SER A 2 -33.24 -26.53 18.07
N ARG A 3 -34.31 -25.81 18.44
CA ARG A 3 -34.54 -24.41 18.02
C ARG A 3 -33.55 -23.43 18.66
N VAL A 4 -33.20 -23.64 19.93
CA VAL A 4 -32.19 -22.84 20.63
C VAL A 4 -30.79 -23.11 20.09
N LYS A 5 -30.49 -24.35 19.67
CA LYS A 5 -29.19 -24.71 19.06
C LYS A 5 -28.99 -24.04 17.70
N ASN A 6 -30.03 -23.97 16.86
CA ASN A 6 -30.00 -23.22 15.59
C ASN A 6 -29.86 -21.71 15.81
N ALA A 7 -30.57 -21.14 16.79
CA ALA A 7 -30.46 -19.72 17.11
C ALA A 7 -29.04 -19.35 17.59
N ILE A 8 -28.43 -20.18 18.45
CA ILE A 8 -27.05 -20.00 18.90
C ILE A 8 -26.07 -20.10 17.72
N LEU A 9 -26.25 -21.08 16.82
CA LEU A 9 -25.43 -21.22 15.62
C LEU A 9 -25.50 -19.98 14.72
N LEU A 10 -26.69 -19.43 14.47
CA LEU A 10 -26.86 -18.22 13.66
C LEU A 10 -26.20 -16.99 14.29
N VAL A 11 -26.34 -16.81 15.61
CA VAL A 11 -25.72 -15.68 16.33
C VAL A 11 -24.20 -15.79 16.32
N VAL A 12 -23.64 -16.98 16.53
CA VAL A 12 -22.19 -17.20 16.48
C VAL A 12 -21.63 -16.93 15.08
N SER A 13 -22.30 -17.39 14.02
CA SER A 13 -21.88 -17.10 12.64
C SER A 13 -21.88 -15.59 12.34
N LEU A 14 -22.89 -14.85 12.79
CA LEU A 14 -22.96 -13.39 12.59
C LEU A 14 -21.81 -12.66 13.31
N LEU A 15 -21.50 -13.06 14.55
CA LEU A 15 -20.40 -12.46 15.34
C LEU A 15 -19.03 -12.74 14.71
N VAL A 16 -18.80 -13.94 14.15
CA VAL A 16 -17.55 -14.30 13.48
C VAL A 16 -17.35 -13.50 12.19
N VAL A 17 -18.43 -13.27 11.42
CA VAL A 17 -18.37 -12.47 10.18
C VAL A 17 -18.04 -11.01 10.47
N SER A 18 -18.51 -10.44 11.58
CA SER A 18 -18.20 -9.05 11.97
C SER A 18 -16.73 -8.85 12.38
N LEU A 19 -16.07 -9.87 12.92
CA LEU A 19 -14.67 -9.80 13.33
C LEU A 19 -13.68 -9.99 12.17
N PHE A 20 -14.12 -10.55 11.04
CA PHE A 20 -13.28 -10.86 9.88
C PHE A 20 -13.47 -9.88 8.71
N GLY A 21 -14.39 -8.92 8.83
CA GLY A 21 -14.89 -8.07 7.75
C GLY A 21 -14.23 -6.69 7.61
N ALA A 22 -12.96 -6.54 7.98
CA ALA A 22 -12.21 -5.29 7.79
C ALA A 22 -10.90 -5.51 7.02
N GLY A 23 -10.91 -6.40 6.03
CA GLY A 23 -9.93 -6.36 4.97
C GLY A 23 -10.30 -5.21 4.03
N LEU A 24 -9.59 -4.09 4.11
CA LEU A 24 -9.57 -3.11 3.02
C LEU A 24 -9.35 -3.89 1.71
N PRO A 25 -10.06 -3.59 0.60
CA PRO A 25 -9.65 -4.10 -0.68
C PRO A 25 -8.29 -3.46 -1.00
N GLY A 26 -7.22 -4.11 -0.57
CA GLY A 26 -5.91 -3.94 -1.16
C GLY A 26 -6.11 -4.29 -2.62
N SER A 27 -6.02 -3.28 -3.47
CA SER A 27 -5.83 -3.46 -4.89
C SER A 27 -4.69 -4.46 -5.06
N VAL A 28 -5.02 -5.73 -5.36
CA VAL A 28 -4.02 -6.64 -5.89
C VAL A 28 -3.52 -5.95 -7.16
N PRO A 29 -2.25 -5.53 -7.24
CA PRO A 29 -1.76 -4.90 -8.44
C PRO A 29 -1.93 -5.95 -9.53
N ALA A 30 -2.82 -5.68 -10.49
CA ALA A 30 -2.89 -6.49 -11.68
C ALA A 30 -1.48 -6.53 -12.28
N GLU A 31 -1.00 -7.75 -12.52
CA GLU A 31 0.32 -8.20 -13.00
C GLU A 31 0.95 -7.40 -14.17
N ALA A 32 0.30 -6.35 -14.65
CA ALA A 32 0.69 -5.57 -15.81
C ALA A 32 1.62 -4.39 -15.51
N GLN A 33 1.67 -3.82 -14.30
CA GLN A 33 2.48 -2.62 -14.02
C GLN A 33 3.21 -2.74 -12.68
N THR A 34 4.28 -3.53 -12.64
CA THR A 34 5.14 -3.67 -11.45
C THR A 34 5.76 -2.33 -11.01
N TYR A 35 5.99 -1.42 -11.98
CA TYR A 35 6.47 -0.05 -11.76
C TYR A 35 5.41 0.98 -12.19
N ASP A 36 4.63 1.52 -11.25
CA ASP A 36 3.79 2.70 -11.51
C ASP A 36 4.64 3.97 -11.37
N PRO A 37 4.82 4.76 -12.46
CA PRO A 37 5.65 5.96 -12.46
C PRO A 37 5.12 7.08 -11.55
N ARG A 38 3.91 6.96 -11.01
CA ARG A 38 3.36 7.91 -10.03
C ARG A 38 3.93 7.70 -8.64
N TYR A 39 4.39 6.49 -8.31
CA TYR A 39 4.84 6.13 -6.97
C TYR A 39 6.37 6.08 -6.89
N PRO A 40 7.01 6.96 -6.09
CA PRO A 40 8.46 7.05 -6.00
C PRO A 40 9.13 5.91 -5.24
N VAL A 41 8.37 5.06 -4.55
CA VAL A 41 8.92 3.99 -3.72
C VAL A 41 8.26 2.64 -4.06
N CYS A 42 9.12 1.63 -4.21
CA CYS A 42 8.76 0.24 -4.46
C CYS A 42 9.08 -0.64 -3.25
N ILE A 43 8.30 -1.72 -3.12
CA ILE A 43 8.57 -2.84 -2.23
C ILE A 43 8.82 -4.09 -3.07
N GLU A 44 9.84 -4.86 -2.74
CA GLU A 44 10.06 -6.22 -3.23
C GLU A 44 9.85 -7.20 -2.08
N VAL A 45 8.91 -8.13 -2.22
CA VAL A 45 8.63 -9.17 -1.24
C VAL A 45 9.17 -10.49 -1.75
N TYR A 46 10.04 -11.11 -0.95
CA TYR A 46 10.63 -12.43 -1.22
C TYR A 46 9.75 -13.51 -0.60
N THR A 47 9.39 -14.50 -1.41
CA THR A 47 8.58 -15.67 -1.04
C THR A 47 9.33 -16.94 -1.43
N LEU A 48 8.82 -18.10 -1.03
CA LEU A 48 9.41 -19.40 -1.41
C LEU A 48 9.35 -19.64 -2.92
N ASP A 49 8.32 -19.08 -3.58
CA ASP A 49 8.05 -19.26 -5.00
C ASP A 49 8.70 -18.19 -5.90
N GLY A 50 9.41 -17.22 -5.32
CA GLY A 50 10.07 -16.14 -6.05
C GLY A 50 9.97 -14.79 -5.35
N SER A 51 10.16 -13.68 -6.08
CA SER A 51 9.93 -12.32 -5.56
C SER A 51 8.85 -11.59 -6.35
N SER A 52 8.14 -10.70 -5.66
CA SER A 52 7.12 -9.83 -6.25
C SER A 52 7.43 -8.37 -5.94
N ILE A 53 7.35 -7.54 -6.97
CA ILE A 53 7.66 -6.10 -6.88
C ILE A 53 6.38 -5.29 -7.07
N ALA A 54 6.16 -4.33 -6.17
CA ALA A 54 5.05 -3.38 -6.27
C ALA A 54 5.50 -1.95 -5.92
N CYS A 55 5.26 -1.01 -6.83
CA CYS A 55 5.51 0.42 -6.61
C CYS A 55 4.20 1.16 -6.31
N SER A 56 3.87 1.26 -5.02
CA SER A 56 2.61 1.87 -4.56
C SER A 56 2.78 2.78 -3.34
N PHE A 57 4.02 3.19 -3.02
CA PHE A 57 4.32 4.02 -1.84
C PHE A 57 4.84 5.40 -2.23
N MET A 58 4.46 6.42 -1.44
CA MET A 58 4.98 7.79 -1.58
C MET A 58 6.26 8.04 -0.80
N SER A 59 6.56 7.24 0.22
CA SER A 59 7.71 7.46 1.09
C SER A 59 8.31 6.17 1.62
N MET A 60 9.60 6.20 1.92
CA MET A 60 10.31 5.05 2.49
C MET A 60 9.77 4.64 3.85
N ALA A 61 9.32 5.59 4.66
CA ALA A 61 8.71 5.27 5.95
C ALA A 61 7.40 4.47 5.79
N GLN A 62 6.58 4.81 4.79
CA GLN A 62 5.35 4.06 4.46
C GLN A 62 5.68 2.64 3.98
N CYS A 63 6.69 2.51 3.11
CA CYS A 63 7.13 1.21 2.64
C CYS A 63 7.72 0.38 3.79
N ALA A 64 8.59 0.95 4.63
CA ALA A 64 9.21 0.28 5.76
C ALA A 64 8.19 -0.21 6.79
N ALA A 65 7.12 0.56 7.04
CA ALA A 65 6.02 0.13 7.89
C ALA A 65 5.32 -1.13 7.34
N THR A 66 5.24 -1.27 6.01
CA THR A 66 4.65 -2.45 5.35
C THR A 66 5.63 -3.61 5.28
N ALA A 67 6.90 -3.34 4.99
CA ALA A 67 7.97 -4.34 4.94
C ALA A 67 8.30 -4.93 6.32
N SER A 68 7.96 -4.22 7.39
CA SER A 68 8.20 -4.67 8.76
C SER A 68 7.51 -6.00 9.04
N GLY A 69 8.30 -7.02 9.40
CA GLY A 69 7.81 -8.36 9.68
C GLY A 69 7.60 -9.25 8.46
N GLN A 70 7.95 -8.76 7.26
CA GLN A 70 7.99 -9.55 6.03
C GLN A 70 9.43 -9.67 5.52
N SER A 71 9.71 -10.71 4.73
CA SER A 71 10.92 -10.79 3.92
C SER A 71 10.78 -9.83 2.75
N ALA A 72 10.89 -8.53 2.99
CA ALA A 72 10.67 -7.50 1.99
C ALA A 72 11.72 -6.38 2.05
N GLN A 73 12.00 -5.75 0.91
CA GLN A 73 12.95 -4.65 0.77
C GLN A 73 12.32 -3.45 0.07
N CYS A 74 12.66 -2.26 0.53
CA CYS A 74 12.16 -0.99 -0.02
C CYS A 74 13.26 -0.28 -0.80
N TYR A 75 12.94 0.20 -1.99
CA TYR A 75 13.88 0.94 -2.85
C TYR A 75 13.17 2.03 -3.67
N ALA A 76 13.96 2.97 -4.19
CA ALA A 76 13.43 4.07 -4.99
C ALA A 76 12.99 3.56 -6.37
N ASN A 77 11.81 3.96 -6.82
CA ASN A 77 11.32 3.61 -8.15
C ASN A 77 12.13 4.38 -9.21
N PRO A 78 12.90 3.69 -10.08
CA PRO A 78 13.69 4.37 -11.11
C PRO A 78 12.82 5.02 -12.20
N TYR A 79 11.57 4.60 -12.34
CA TYR A 79 10.61 5.11 -13.33
C TYR A 79 9.69 6.19 -12.75
N ALA A 80 9.88 6.57 -11.48
CA ALA A 80 9.08 7.61 -10.89
C ALA A 80 9.24 8.90 -11.68
N MET A 81 8.11 9.48 -12.10
CA MET A 81 8.11 10.85 -12.57
C MET A 81 8.54 11.67 -11.36
N GLN A 82 9.77 12.17 -11.40
CA GLN A 82 10.26 13.09 -10.41
C GLN A 82 9.35 14.31 -10.52
N ASN A 83 8.29 14.34 -9.70
CA ASN A 83 7.56 15.57 -9.44
C ASN A 83 8.53 16.41 -8.62
N ARG A 84 9.57 16.95 -9.29
CA ARG A 84 10.19 18.19 -8.88
C ARG A 84 9.02 19.15 -8.87
N GLN A 85 8.35 19.28 -7.71
CA GLN A 85 7.77 20.55 -7.37
C GLN A 85 8.88 21.55 -7.68
N PRO A 86 8.67 22.51 -8.60
CA PRO A 86 9.61 23.60 -8.72
C PRO A 86 9.68 24.17 -7.32
N GLY A 87 10.78 23.92 -6.61
CA GLY A 87 11.06 24.63 -5.38
C GLY A 87 10.88 26.10 -5.72
N PRO A 88 10.26 26.92 -4.84
CA PRO A 88 10.00 28.32 -5.16
C PRO A 88 11.28 28.93 -5.71
N GLY A 89 11.30 29.15 -7.02
CA GLY A 89 12.47 29.72 -7.68
C GLY A 89 12.75 31.06 -7.02
N PRO A 90 14.01 31.54 -7.06
CA PRO A 90 14.32 32.86 -6.50
C PRO A 90 13.31 33.88 -7.04
N SER A 91 12.53 34.50 -6.16
CA SER A 91 11.59 35.54 -6.55
C SER A 91 12.36 36.60 -7.35
N PRO A 92 11.88 36.99 -8.55
CA PRO A 92 12.59 37.98 -9.37
C PRO A 92 12.77 39.28 -8.56
N PRO A 93 13.92 39.97 -8.70
CA PRO A 93 14.17 41.18 -7.95
C PRO A 93 13.07 42.21 -8.26
N ARG A 94 12.41 42.67 -7.20
CA ARG A 94 11.37 43.69 -7.27
C ARG A 94 12.00 44.99 -7.76
N ARG A 95 11.93 45.26 -9.07
CA ARG A 95 12.40 46.52 -9.65
C ARG A 95 11.40 47.62 -9.24
N ASN A 96 11.69 48.31 -8.14
CA ASN A 96 10.95 49.50 -7.75
C ASN A 96 11.13 50.57 -8.83
N ARG A 97 9.99 51.06 -9.33
CA ARG A 97 9.88 52.20 -10.26
C ARG A 97 9.78 53.49 -9.47
#